data_AF-A0A239GMT4-F1
#
_entry.id   AF-A0A239GMT4-F1
#
_cell.length_a   1.000
_cell.length_b   1.000
_cell.length_c   1.000
_cell.angle_alpha   90.00
_cell.angle_beta   90.00
_cell.angle_gamma   90.00
#
_symmetry.space_group_name_H-M   'P 1'
#
loop_
_entity.id
_entity.type
_entity.pdbx_description
1 polymer ?
#
loop_
_entity_poly.entity_id
_entity_poly.type
_entity_poly.pdbx_seq_one_letter_code
_entity_poly.pdbx_strand_id
1 'polypeptide(L)'
;MIGYTLDELQPISIQTWERFAHPEDLKISSQKLKDCFEKKSDYYDCECRMKHKEGHWIWVLDKGKVISWTKEGLPLMMFGTHTDITETKTSELKLEEMAKKFQGIFDSTFQFIGFLNPDGILLEANQTAMDFAGLSKEDLIGKPFWECYW
;
A
#
# COMPACT_ATOMS: atom_id res chain seq x y z
N MET A 1 -15.09 -14.39 -1.84
CA MET A 1 -14.19 -13.22 -1.97
C MET A 1 -14.78 -12.21 -2.95
N ILE A 2 -14.73 -12.43 -4.27
CA ILE A 2 -15.27 -11.47 -5.28
C ILE A 2 -16.81 -11.53 -5.50
N GLY A 3 -17.58 -12.07 -4.56
CA GLY A 3 -19.05 -12.13 -4.66
C GLY A 3 -19.64 -13.19 -5.61
N TYR A 4 -18.80 -14.02 -6.23
CA TYR A 4 -19.22 -15.16 -7.05
C TYR A 4 -19.11 -16.48 -6.28
N THR A 5 -19.96 -17.45 -6.62
CA THR A 5 -19.76 -18.85 -6.21
C THR A 5 -18.72 -19.54 -7.10
N LEU A 6 -18.17 -20.68 -6.66
CA LEU A 6 -17.21 -21.44 -7.48
C LEU A 6 -17.82 -21.94 -8.79
N ASP A 7 -19.11 -22.29 -8.79
CA ASP A 7 -19.84 -22.73 -9.99
C ASP A 7 -19.98 -21.58 -11.01
N GLU A 8 -20.24 -20.36 -10.54
CA GLU A 8 -20.30 -19.17 -11.40
C GLU A 8 -18.93 -18.79 -12.01
N LEU A 9 -17.84 -19.25 -11.39
CA LEU A 9 -16.47 -18.98 -11.82
C LEU A 9 -15.90 -20.07 -12.74
N GLN A 10 -16.66 -21.13 -13.03
CA GLN A 10 -16.19 -22.17 -13.94
C GLN A 10 -16.03 -21.65 -15.39
N PRO A 11 -15.03 -22.14 -16.14
CA PRO A 11 -13.94 -23.00 -15.67
C PRO A 11 -12.99 -22.23 -14.75
N ILE A 12 -12.52 -22.83 -13.65
CA ILE A 12 -11.54 -22.18 -12.77
C ILE A 12 -10.14 -22.38 -13.37
N SER A 13 -9.55 -21.32 -13.91
CA SER A 13 -8.20 -21.31 -14.44
C SER A 13 -7.53 -19.95 -14.22
N ILE A 14 -6.27 -19.82 -14.64
CA ILE A 14 -5.57 -18.53 -14.66
C ILE A 14 -6.32 -17.47 -15.48
N GLN A 15 -7.07 -17.88 -16.52
CA GLN A 15 -7.87 -16.96 -17.35
C GLN A 15 -9.03 -16.37 -16.54
N THR A 16 -9.58 -17.11 -15.58
CA THR A 16 -10.61 -16.62 -14.67
C THR A 16 -10.05 -15.50 -13.81
N TRP A 17 -8.84 -15.70 -13.26
CA TRP A 17 -8.13 -14.66 -12.53
C TRP A 17 -7.87 -13.44 -13.39
N GLU A 18 -7.30 -13.62 -14.58
CA GLU A 18 -6.99 -12.54 -15.53
C GLU A 18 -8.21 -11.74 -15.97
N ARG A 19 -9.38 -12.37 -16.06
CA ARG A 19 -10.63 -11.69 -16.42
C ARG A 19 -11.08 -10.70 -15.35
N PHE A 20 -10.87 -11.01 -14.08
CA PHE A 20 -11.38 -10.20 -12.96
C PHE A 20 -10.32 -9.27 -12.36
N ALA A 21 -9.04 -9.55 -12.56
CA ALA A 21 -7.95 -8.70 -12.09
C ALA A 21 -7.87 -7.38 -12.89
N HIS A 22 -7.47 -6.31 -12.21
CA HIS A 22 -7.31 -5.01 -12.84
C HIS A 22 -6.13 -5.03 -13.85
N PRO A 23 -6.25 -4.44 -15.05
CA PRO A 23 -5.23 -4.54 -16.10
C PRO A 23 -3.84 -4.02 -15.72
N GLU A 24 -3.75 -3.02 -14.85
CA GLU A 24 -2.46 -2.51 -14.37
C GLU A 24 -1.77 -3.49 -13.41
N ASP A 25 -2.56 -4.08 -12.52
CA ASP A 25 -2.06 -4.98 -11.48
C ASP A 25 -1.71 -6.34 -12.08
N LEU A 26 -2.39 -6.72 -13.17
CA LEU A 26 -2.05 -7.89 -13.98
C LEU A 26 -0.63 -7.86 -14.50
N LYS A 27 -0.14 -6.71 -14.99
CA LYS A 27 1.24 -6.60 -15.50
C LYS A 27 2.25 -6.92 -14.40
N ILE A 28 2.00 -6.41 -13.19
CA ILE A 28 2.85 -6.64 -12.02
C ILE A 28 2.77 -8.10 -11.59
N SER A 29 1.56 -8.63 -11.48
CA SER A 29 1.29 -10.02 -11.13
C SER A 29 1.98 -11.00 -12.10
N SER A 30 1.82 -10.82 -13.41
CA SER A 30 2.44 -11.68 -14.42
C SER A 30 3.97 -11.64 -14.34
N GLN A 31 4.57 -10.46 -14.06
CA GLN A 31 6.01 -10.35 -13.89
C GLN A 31 6.49 -11.09 -12.64
N LYS A 32 5.83 -10.90 -11.48
CA LYS A 32 6.18 -11.61 -10.25
C LYS A 32 6.02 -13.12 -10.38
N LEU A 33 4.96 -13.56 -11.06
CA LEU A 33 4.71 -14.98 -11.31
C LEU A 33 5.79 -15.58 -12.20
N LYS A 34 6.21 -14.85 -13.25
CA LYS A 34 7.34 -15.22 -14.09
C LYS A 34 8.64 -15.32 -13.30
N ASP A 35 8.91 -14.37 -12.41
CA ASP A 35 10.11 -14.42 -11.55
C ASP A 35 10.11 -15.67 -10.65
N CYS A 36 8.95 -16.12 -10.18
CA CYS A 36 8.83 -17.40 -9.48
C CYS A 36 9.12 -18.60 -10.38
N PHE A 37 8.57 -18.61 -11.59
CA PHE A 37 8.79 -19.69 -12.55
C PHE A 37 10.24 -19.76 -13.04
N GLU A 38 10.95 -18.63 -13.04
CA GLU A 38 12.37 -18.53 -13.36
C GLU A 38 13.30 -18.70 -12.14
N LYS A 39 12.74 -19.02 -10.96
CA LYS A 39 13.47 -19.19 -9.69
C LYS A 39 14.27 -17.94 -9.24
N LYS A 40 13.84 -16.76 -9.68
CA LYS A 40 14.37 -15.47 -9.20
C LYS A 40 13.76 -15.07 -7.85
N SER A 41 12.57 -15.57 -7.57
CA SER A 41 11.88 -15.43 -6.28
C SER A 41 11.30 -16.78 -5.84
N ASP A 42 11.45 -17.11 -4.56
CA ASP A 42 10.85 -18.33 -3.98
C ASP A 42 9.34 -18.23 -3.81
N TYR A 43 8.81 -17.01 -3.71
CA TYR A 43 7.40 -16.73 -3.42
C TYR A 43 6.84 -15.71 -4.39
N TYR A 44 5.63 -16.00 -4.85
CA TYR A 44 4.78 -15.04 -5.52
C TYR A 44 3.98 -14.32 -4.43
N ASP A 45 3.98 -12.99 -4.48
CA ASP A 45 3.32 -12.12 -3.49
C ASP A 45 2.87 -10.84 -4.20
N CYS A 46 1.57 -10.71 -4.44
CA CYS A 46 1.00 -9.59 -5.18
C CYS A 46 -0.31 -9.13 -4.55
N GLU A 47 -0.39 -7.84 -4.26
CA GLU A 47 -1.67 -7.17 -4.01
C GLU A 47 -2.27 -6.78 -5.36
N CYS A 48 -3.50 -7.16 -5.61
CA CYS A 48 -4.18 -6.96 -6.88
C CYS A 48 -5.63 -6.54 -6.65
N ARG A 49 -6.10 -5.57 -7.43
CA ARG A 49 -7.52 -5.22 -7.46
C ARG A 49 -8.28 -6.27 -8.28
N MET A 50 -9.31 -6.86 -7.70
CA MET A 50 -10.23 -7.75 -8.39
C MET A 50 -11.63 -7.16 -8.47
N LYS A 51 -12.29 -7.39 -9.60
CA LYS A 51 -13.65 -6.91 -9.84
C LYS A 51 -14.66 -7.80 -9.13
N HIS A 52 -15.37 -7.23 -8.17
CA HIS A 52 -16.49 -7.87 -7.48
C HIS A 52 -17.68 -8.04 -8.43
N LYS A 53 -18.56 -9.02 -8.17
CA LYS A 53 -19.79 -9.26 -8.94
C LYS A 53 -20.71 -8.04 -9.03
N GLU A 54 -20.70 -7.20 -8.00
CA GLU A 54 -21.46 -5.94 -7.92
C GLU A 54 -20.77 -4.77 -8.65
N GLY A 55 -19.62 -5.01 -9.28
CA GLY A 55 -18.93 -4.05 -10.14
C GLY A 55 -17.88 -3.17 -9.46
N HIS A 56 -17.83 -3.14 -8.12
CA HIS A 56 -16.78 -2.45 -7.37
C HIS A 56 -15.46 -3.26 -7.33
N TRP A 57 -14.37 -2.61 -6.93
CA TRP A 57 -13.07 -3.25 -6.78
C TRP A 57 -12.84 -3.67 -5.32
N ILE A 58 -12.29 -4.87 -5.14
CA ILE A 58 -11.75 -5.33 -3.86
C ILE A 58 -10.24 -5.52 -3.99
N TRP A 59 -9.51 -5.35 -2.89
CA TRP A 59 -8.09 -5.64 -2.84
C TRP A 59 -7.86 -7.08 -2.38
N VAL A 60 -7.07 -7.81 -3.14
CA VAL A 60 -6.74 -9.21 -2.87
C VAL A 60 -5.24 -9.35 -2.77
N LEU A 61 -4.78 -9.97 -1.69
CA LEU A 61 -3.43 -10.46 -1.55
C LEU A 61 -3.35 -11.87 -2.10
N ASP A 62 -2.71 -12.02 -3.25
CA ASP A 62 -2.43 -13.29 -3.88
C ASP A 62 -0.99 -13.73 -3.54
N LYS A 63 -0.88 -14.88 -2.88
CA LYS A 63 0.41 -15.47 -2.52
C LYS A 63 0.49 -16.90 -3.01
N GLY A 64 1.66 -17.29 -3.52
CA GLY A 64 1.85 -18.65 -4.00
C GLY A 64 3.31 -19.07 -4.08
N LYS A 65 3.52 -20.38 -4.22
CA LYS A 65 4.86 -20.97 -4.39
C LYS A 65 4.81 -22.19 -5.30
N VAL A 66 5.82 -22.32 -6.14
CA VAL A 66 6.07 -23.54 -6.92
C VAL A 66 6.63 -24.62 -5.98
N ILE A 67 5.95 -25.76 -5.88
CA ILE A 67 6.32 -26.87 -5.00
C ILE A 67 6.97 -28.05 -5.72
N SER A 68 6.76 -28.14 -7.03
CA SER A 68 7.40 -29.19 -7.82
C SER A 68 7.78 -28.67 -9.19
N TRP A 69 8.81 -29.28 -9.74
CA TRP A 69 9.46 -28.91 -10.98
C TRP A 69 9.64 -30.16 -11.84
N THR A 70 9.59 -30.00 -13.16
CA THR A 70 9.95 -31.08 -14.10
C THR A 70 11.47 -31.30 -14.09
N LYS A 71 11.94 -32.36 -14.75
CA LYS A 71 13.39 -32.63 -14.88
C LYS A 71 14.10 -31.54 -15.68
N GLU A 72 13.39 -30.88 -16.59
CA GLU A 72 13.83 -29.77 -17.42
C GLU A 72 13.79 -28.43 -16.68
N GLY A 73 13.37 -28.42 -15.40
CA GLY A 73 13.35 -27.24 -14.55
C GLY A 73 12.14 -26.32 -14.76
N LEU A 74 11.08 -26.81 -15.42
CA LEU A 74 9.83 -26.07 -15.60
C LEU A 74 8.91 -26.23 -14.39
N PRO A 75 8.10 -25.21 -14.03
CA PRO A 75 7.16 -25.32 -12.91
C PRO A 75 6.09 -26.36 -13.22
N LEU A 76 5.91 -27.33 -12.32
CA LEU A 76 4.95 -28.42 -12.47
C LEU A 76 3.69 -28.19 -11.62
N MET A 77 3.86 -27.79 -10.37
CA MET A 77 2.75 -27.46 -9.46
C MET A 77 3.08 -26.22 -8.64
N MET A 78 2.11 -25.32 -8.54
CA MET A 78 2.08 -24.20 -7.61
C MET A 78 0.82 -24.29 -6.77
N PHE A 79 0.91 -23.88 -5.52
CA PHE A 79 -0.26 -23.64 -4.67
C PHE A 79 -0.17 -22.22 -4.10
N GLY A 80 -1.31 -21.71 -3.67
CA GLY A 80 -1.40 -20.35 -3.16
C GLY A 80 -2.72 -20.06 -2.46
N THR A 81 -2.87 -18.81 -2.07
CA THR A 81 -4.03 -18.30 -1.35
C THR A 81 -4.40 -16.92 -1.86
N HIS A 82 -5.70 -16.68 -1.97
CA HIS A 82 -6.27 -15.36 -2.18
C HIS A 82 -6.90 -14.87 -0.89
N THR A 83 -6.39 -13.77 -0.33
CA THR A 83 -6.91 -13.15 0.89
C THR A 83 -7.50 -11.79 0.57
N ASP A 84 -8.75 -11.54 0.96
CA ASP A 84 -9.33 -10.21 0.89
C ASP A 84 -8.64 -9.28 1.89
N ILE A 85 -8.05 -8.19 1.40
CA ILE A 85 -7.37 -7.16 2.21
C ILE A 85 -8.02 -5.78 2.04
N THR A 86 -9.26 -5.73 1.54
CA THR A 86 -9.97 -4.49 1.22
C THR A 86 -10.13 -3.59 2.44
N GLU A 87 -10.45 -4.15 3.60
CA GLU A 87 -10.60 -3.38 4.85
C GLU A 87 -9.29 -2.72 5.28
N THR A 88 -8.19 -3.48 5.25
CA THR A 88 -6.84 -2.99 5.56
C THR A 88 -6.45 -1.86 4.61
N LYS A 89 -6.58 -2.07 3.29
CA LYS A 89 -6.26 -1.06 2.28
C LYS A 89 -7.12 0.19 2.40
N THR A 90 -8.41 0.02 2.66
CA THR A 90 -9.32 1.16 2.86
C THR A 90 -8.92 1.98 4.08
N SER A 91 -8.48 1.33 5.15
CA SER A 91 -8.02 2.01 6.37
C SER A 91 -6.70 2.75 6.15
N GLU A 92 -5.74 2.12 5.46
CA GLU A 92 -4.48 2.75 5.05
C GLU A 92 -4.71 4.01 4.20
N LEU A 93 -5.55 3.90 3.16
CA LEU A 93 -5.86 5.03 2.27
C LEU A 93 -6.57 6.17 3.02
N LYS A 94 -7.48 5.85 3.94
CA LYS A 94 -8.15 6.86 4.78
C LYS A 94 -7.16 7.58 5.68
N LEU A 95 -6.24 6.85 6.32
CA LEU A 95 -5.20 7.46 7.15
C LEU A 95 -4.29 8.37 6.33
N GLU A 96 -3.88 7.93 5.15
CA GLU A 96 -3.06 8.74 4.24
C GLU A 96 -3.79 10.01 3.78
N GLU A 97 -5.08 9.90 3.43
CA GLU A 97 -5.91 11.04 3.04
C GLU A 97 -6.07 12.04 4.20
N MET A 98 -6.32 11.54 5.42
CA MET A 98 -6.41 12.37 6.62
C MET A 98 -5.08 13.08 6.92
N ALA A 99 -3.95 12.39 6.82
CA ALA A 99 -2.63 12.97 7.02
C ALA A 99 -2.34 14.08 5.98
N LYS A 100 -2.65 13.84 4.71
CA LYS A 100 -2.50 14.86 3.64
C LYS A 100 -3.38 16.09 3.87
N LYS A 101 -4.64 15.87 4.26
CA LYS A 101 -5.56 16.96 4.61
C LYS A 101 -5.07 17.75 5.82
N PHE A 102 -4.62 17.06 6.87
CA PHE A 102 -4.06 17.69 8.04
C PHE A 102 -2.85 18.55 7.68
N GLN A 103 -1.85 18.00 6.98
CA GLN A 103 -0.65 18.76 6.55
C GLN A 103 -1.04 19.98 5.69
N GLY A 104 -1.97 19.80 4.74
CA GLY A 104 -2.45 20.92 3.91
C GLY A 104 -3.11 22.04 4.72
N ILE A 105 -3.93 21.72 5.71
CA ILE A 105 -4.55 22.73 6.61
C ILE A 105 -3.51 23.35 7.53
N PHE A 106 -2.67 22.51 8.15
CA PHE A 106 -1.64 22.90 9.10
C PHE A 106 -0.67 23.90 8.47
N ASP A 107 -0.19 23.63 7.26
CA ASP A 107 0.79 24.45 6.57
C ASP A 107 0.21 25.70 5.91
N SER A 108 -1.05 25.68 5.48
CA SER A 108 -1.71 26.83 4.81
C SER A 108 -2.31 27.87 5.76
N THR A 109 -2.31 27.61 7.06
CA THR A 109 -2.90 28.54 8.04
C THR A 109 -1.92 29.67 8.36
N PHE A 110 -2.37 30.93 8.32
CA PHE A 110 -1.58 32.13 8.66
C PHE A 110 -1.18 32.24 10.15
N GLN A 111 -1.47 31.24 10.97
CA GLN A 111 -1.11 31.18 12.39
C GLN A 111 0.15 30.35 12.54
N PHE A 112 0.99 30.70 13.51
CA PHE A 112 2.11 29.86 13.89
C PHE A 112 1.62 28.75 14.80
N ILE A 113 1.76 27.51 14.35
CA ILE A 113 1.28 26.34 15.07
C ILE A 113 2.46 25.39 15.26
N GLY A 114 2.66 24.97 16.50
CA GLY A 114 3.66 23.97 16.86
C GLY A 114 3.11 22.96 17.86
N PHE A 115 3.56 21.72 17.76
CA PHE A 115 3.29 20.66 18.71
C PHE A 115 4.53 20.38 19.53
N LEU A 116 4.38 20.33 20.84
CA LEU A 116 5.44 20.03 21.77
C LEU A 116 5.07 18.78 22.57
N ASN A 117 6.07 18.01 22.98
CA ASN A 117 5.87 17.02 24.04
C ASN A 117 5.77 17.73 25.41
N PRO A 118 5.43 16.99 26.50
CA PRO A 118 5.34 17.59 27.84
C PRO A 118 6.65 18.20 28.38
N ASP A 119 7.80 17.76 27.87
CA ASP A 119 9.12 18.30 28.24
C ASP A 119 9.46 19.59 27.48
N GLY A 120 8.56 20.08 26.61
CA GLY A 120 8.77 21.29 25.82
C GLY A 120 9.64 21.09 24.57
N ILE A 121 9.89 19.84 24.17
CA ILE A 121 10.57 19.50 22.94
C ILE A 121 9.62 19.64 21.76
N LEU A 122 10.02 20.41 20.75
CA LEU A 122 9.22 20.63 19.55
C LEU A 122 9.20 19.37 18.69
N LEU A 123 7.99 18.86 18.43
CA LEU A 123 7.75 17.67 17.61
C LEU A 123 7.42 18.05 16.17
N GLU A 124 6.70 19.16 15.98
CA GLU A 124 6.29 19.63 14.67
C GLU A 124 5.99 21.14 14.72
N ALA A 125 6.25 21.85 13.63
CA ALA A 125 5.87 23.25 13.42
C ALA A 125 5.40 23.41 11.96
N ASN A 126 4.39 24.26 11.74
CA ASN A 126 3.83 24.44 10.42
C ASN A 126 4.73 25.25 9.49
N GLN A 127 4.57 25.04 8.19
CA GLN A 127 5.39 25.71 7.18
C GLN A 127 5.32 27.24 7.30
N THR A 128 4.16 27.78 7.66
CA THR A 128 3.99 29.24 7.85
C THR A 128 4.91 29.80 8.94
N ALA A 129 5.06 29.14 10.09
CA ALA A 129 5.98 29.58 11.14
C ALA A 129 7.44 29.50 10.69
N MET A 130 7.80 28.41 9.99
CA MET A 130 9.14 28.18 9.48
C MET A 130 9.54 29.21 8.42
N ASP A 131 8.65 29.49 7.47
CA ASP A 131 8.87 30.49 6.41
C ASP A 131 9.04 31.89 6.99
N PHE A 132 8.23 32.25 7.98
CA PHE A 132 8.34 33.55 8.66
C PHE A 132 9.67 33.70 9.38
N ALA A 133 10.11 32.67 10.10
CA ALA A 133 11.36 32.66 10.85
C ALA A 133 12.61 32.39 9.99
N GLY A 134 12.44 31.95 8.74
CA GLY A 134 13.53 31.54 7.86
C GLY A 134 14.23 30.25 8.31
N LEU A 135 13.47 29.32 8.89
CA LEU A 135 13.97 28.07 9.49
C LEU A 135 13.57 26.85 8.68
N SER A 136 14.34 25.78 8.84
CA SER A 136 13.98 24.45 8.36
C SER A 136 13.47 23.56 9.51
N LYS A 137 12.88 22.40 9.18
CA LYS A 137 12.46 21.43 10.21
C LYS A 137 13.66 20.95 11.04
N GLU A 138 14.82 20.80 10.41
CA GLU A 138 16.06 20.35 11.04
C GLU A 138 16.59 21.35 12.09
N ASP A 139 16.24 22.63 11.94
CA ASP A 139 16.60 23.67 12.91
C ASP A 139 15.77 23.60 14.18
N LEU A 140 14.60 22.96 14.12
CA LEU A 140 13.52 23.08 15.08
C LEU A 140 13.17 21.77 15.79
N ILE A 141 12.99 20.68 15.03
CA ILE A 141 12.42 19.43 15.54
C ILE A 141 13.42 18.72 16.46
N GLY A 142 12.92 18.24 17.60
CA GLY A 142 13.71 17.54 18.62
C GLY A 142 14.47 18.46 19.57
N LYS A 143 14.28 19.78 19.48
CA LYS A 143 14.92 20.76 20.37
C LYS A 143 13.91 21.39 21.33
N PRO A 144 14.34 21.87 22.51
CA PRO A 144 13.48 22.66 23.36
C PRO A 144 13.02 23.92 22.64
N PHE A 145 11.72 24.21 22.72
CA PHE A 145 11.10 25.34 22.04
C PHE A 145 11.74 26.70 22.38
N TRP A 146 12.11 26.90 23.64
CA TRP A 146 12.77 28.13 24.10
C TRP A 146 14.24 28.26 23.66
N GLU A 147 14.83 27.21 23.09
CA GLU A 147 16.19 27.24 22.53
C GLU A 147 16.21 27.47 21.02
N CYS A 148 15.06 27.38 20.36
CA CYS A 148 14.91 27.74 18.95
C CYS A 148 14.96 29.27 18.80
N TYR A 149 15.38 29.78 17.63
CA TYR A 149 15.61 31.22 17.38
C TYR A 149 14.60 31.90 16.43
N TRP A 150 13.49 31.20 16.16
CA TRP A 150 12.20 31.72 15.69
C TRP A 150 11.80 33.10 16.22
#